data_AF-A0A1S8SRI7-F1
#
_entry.id   AF-A0A1S8SRI7-F1
#
_cell.length_a   1.000
_cell.length_b   1.000
_cell.length_c   1.000
_cell.angle_alpha   90.00
_cell.angle_beta   90.00
_cell.angle_gamma   90.00
#
_symmetry.space_group_name_H-M   'P 1'
#
loop_
_entity.id
_entity.type
_entity.pdbx_description
1 polymer ?
#
loop_
_entity_poly.entity_id
_entity_poly.type
_entity_poly.pdbx_seq_one_letter_code
_entity_poly.pdbx_strand_id
1 'polypeptide(L)'
;MNLYETKEISKYEELLEEDDESFMNFCPECGIETTFKRSTWYNEKRKNINIVKFNYTPVDGKFDNSSYIISEVFDYNNKATNNLNKGALFVQEYECCINNKHKKYNIYYKCGNKIIKIGQYPSEVDNGSSELIEKIKKICDKMDSKEIIKYTKTALIMESYGYGIASLLYIRRAFEKLIAISENKQEIDNTGITMKERIKRNKFLPEQIKNDSRIYNIISEGIHNQTEEECMKLFKVIKTGLIILIAKTYAYVEEKKQLEELSKNVSAL
;
A
#
# COMPACT_ATOMS: atom_id res chain seq x y z
N MET A 1 7.34 7.25 -4.28
CA MET A 1 7.06 7.93 -3.00
C MET A 1 5.75 7.42 -2.41
N ASN A 2 5.76 7.10 -1.11
CA ASN A 2 4.58 6.83 -0.30
C ASN A 2 3.82 8.13 -0.04
N LEU A 3 2.54 8.02 0.36
CA LEU A 3 1.74 9.19 0.76
C LEU A 3 2.39 9.89 1.97
N TYR A 4 2.48 11.21 1.92
CA TYR A 4 3.17 12.12 2.85
C TYR A 4 4.69 11.93 2.98
N GLU A 5 5.30 11.02 2.21
CA GLU A 5 6.74 10.96 2.09
C GLU A 5 7.26 12.30 1.56
N THR A 6 8.36 12.78 2.16
CA THR A 6 9.00 14.05 1.80
C THR A 6 10.40 13.77 1.29
N LYS A 7 10.74 14.29 0.11
CA LYS A 7 12.08 14.22 -0.48
C LYS A 7 12.61 15.61 -0.79
N GLU A 8 13.93 15.78 -0.72
CA GLU A 8 14.59 16.97 -1.27
C GLU A 8 14.47 16.96 -2.79
N ILE A 9 14.32 18.14 -3.40
CA ILE A 9 14.17 18.27 -4.86
C ILE A 9 15.35 17.62 -5.61
N SER A 10 16.58 17.80 -5.11
CA SER A 10 17.80 17.22 -5.68
C SER A 10 17.83 15.70 -5.66
N LYS A 11 16.98 15.04 -4.86
CA LYS A 11 16.89 13.58 -4.73
C LYS A 11 15.67 13.00 -5.45
N TYR A 12 14.99 13.79 -6.29
CA TYR A 12 13.78 13.38 -6.99
C TYR A 12 13.92 13.42 -8.51
N GLU A 13 15.10 13.04 -9.01
CA GLU A 13 15.41 12.89 -10.43
C GLU A 13 14.49 11.88 -11.14
N GLU A 14 13.97 10.88 -10.42
CA GLU A 14 12.94 9.95 -10.92
C GLU A 14 11.72 10.67 -11.53
N LEU A 15 11.37 11.88 -11.04
CA LEU A 15 10.27 12.66 -11.61
C LEU A 15 10.61 13.25 -12.99
N LEU A 16 11.90 13.32 -13.32
CA LEU A 16 12.40 13.68 -14.63
C LEU A 16 12.48 12.45 -15.54
N GLU A 17 12.64 11.24 -15.05
CA GLU A 17 12.63 10.03 -15.90
C GLU A 17 11.27 9.85 -16.60
N GLU A 18 11.26 9.20 -17.75
CA GLU A 18 10.00 8.99 -18.47
C GLU A 18 9.15 7.97 -17.73
N ASP A 19 8.06 8.43 -17.09
CA ASP A 19 7.09 7.56 -16.44
C ASP A 19 6.53 6.55 -17.46
N ASP A 20 6.04 5.39 -17.04
CA ASP A 20 5.42 4.45 -17.97
C ASP A 20 4.24 5.09 -18.73
N GLU A 21 4.16 4.88 -20.06
CA GLU A 21 2.99 5.29 -20.86
C GLU A 21 1.73 4.52 -20.44
N SER A 22 1.94 3.27 -20.06
CA SER A 22 0.91 2.41 -19.50
C SER A 22 1.53 1.35 -18.60
N PHE A 23 0.77 0.93 -17.59
CA PHE A 23 1.18 -0.12 -16.66
C PHE A 23 -0.03 -0.94 -16.23
N MET A 24 0.18 -2.20 -15.87
CA MET A 24 -0.88 -3.02 -15.26
C MET A 24 -1.07 -2.67 -13.79
N ASN A 25 -2.32 -2.54 -13.37
CA ASN A 25 -2.69 -2.31 -11.98
C ASN A 25 -4.14 -2.70 -11.72
N PHE A 26 -4.49 -2.87 -10.45
CA PHE A 26 -5.87 -3.09 -10.08
C PHE A 26 -6.70 -1.80 -10.20
N CYS A 27 -7.88 -1.89 -10.83
CA CYS A 27 -8.84 -0.81 -10.84
C CYS A 27 -9.96 -1.10 -9.81
N PRO A 28 -10.11 -0.29 -8.75
CA PRO A 28 -11.11 -0.55 -7.71
C PRO A 28 -12.54 -0.37 -8.20
N GLU A 29 -12.74 0.44 -9.23
CA GLU A 29 -14.06 0.67 -9.84
C GLU A 29 -14.45 -0.48 -10.77
N CYS A 30 -13.50 -1.11 -11.46
CA CYS A 30 -13.75 -2.32 -12.26
C CYS A 30 -13.75 -3.60 -11.41
N GLY A 31 -13.04 -3.61 -10.29
CA GLY A 31 -12.86 -4.80 -9.45
C GLY A 31 -11.90 -5.85 -10.03
N ILE A 32 -11.08 -5.50 -11.02
CA ILE A 32 -10.13 -6.41 -11.70
C ILE A 32 -8.80 -5.71 -12.02
N GLU A 33 -7.76 -6.51 -12.27
CA GLU A 33 -6.52 -6.01 -12.87
C GLU A 33 -6.74 -5.58 -14.32
N THR A 34 -6.15 -4.44 -14.67
CA THR A 34 -6.32 -3.81 -15.96
C THR A 34 -5.11 -2.94 -16.28
N THR A 35 -4.98 -2.53 -17.54
CA THR A 35 -3.99 -1.56 -17.95
C THR A 35 -4.50 -0.16 -17.65
N PHE A 36 -3.69 0.63 -16.94
CA PHE A 36 -3.84 2.07 -16.86
C PHE A 36 -2.91 2.73 -17.85
N LYS A 37 -3.39 3.74 -18.58
CA LYS A 37 -2.58 4.56 -19.49
C LYS A 37 -2.60 6.02 -19.06
N ARG A 38 -1.57 6.80 -19.43
CA ARG A 38 -1.58 8.25 -19.18
C ARG A 38 -2.82 8.89 -19.80
N SER A 39 -3.46 9.79 -19.08
CA SER A 39 -4.55 10.58 -19.65
C SER A 39 -4.03 11.52 -20.72
N THR A 40 -4.92 11.96 -21.62
CA THR A 40 -4.58 12.97 -22.64
C THR A 40 -4.05 14.24 -21.98
N TRP A 41 -4.69 14.64 -20.88
CA TRP A 41 -4.27 15.79 -20.07
C TRP A 41 -2.87 15.62 -19.48
N TYR A 42 -2.56 14.45 -18.92
CA TYR A 42 -1.25 14.21 -18.34
C TYR A 42 -0.15 14.14 -19.41
N ASN A 43 -0.44 13.53 -20.56
CA ASN A 43 0.48 13.50 -21.69
C ASN A 43 0.84 14.90 -22.21
N GLU A 44 -0.12 15.82 -22.29
CA GLU A 44 0.15 17.21 -22.68
C GLU A 44 1.05 17.93 -21.66
N LYS A 45 0.81 17.74 -20.35
CA LYS A 45 1.70 18.29 -19.32
C LYS A 45 3.11 17.70 -19.37
N ARG A 46 3.25 16.42 -19.68
CA ARG A 46 4.57 15.77 -19.78
C ARG A 46 5.40 16.34 -20.94
N LYS A 47 4.78 16.70 -22.06
CA LYS A 47 5.47 17.39 -23.16
C LYS A 47 6.13 18.69 -22.70
N ASN A 48 5.49 19.45 -21.80
CA ASN A 48 6.08 20.67 -21.24
C ASN A 48 7.33 20.39 -20.41
N ILE A 49 7.41 19.24 -19.75
CA ILE A 49 8.60 18.83 -18.98
C ILE A 49 9.79 18.63 -19.91
N ASN A 50 9.57 18.00 -21.08
CA ASN A 50 10.61 17.82 -22.08
C ASN A 50 11.10 19.17 -22.65
N ILE A 51 10.20 20.13 -22.83
CA ILE A 51 10.55 21.49 -23.24
C ILE A 51 11.39 22.20 -22.17
N VAL A 52 10.96 22.14 -20.90
CA VAL A 52 11.72 22.71 -19.78
C VAL A 52 13.11 22.06 -19.69
N LYS A 53 13.20 20.74 -19.73
CA LYS A 53 14.48 20.01 -19.77
C LYS A 53 15.39 20.52 -20.87
N PHE A 54 14.88 20.61 -22.10
CA PHE A 54 15.65 21.09 -23.26
C PHE A 54 16.21 22.50 -23.02
N ASN A 55 15.40 23.42 -22.48
CA ASN A 55 15.81 24.80 -22.24
C ASN A 55 16.86 24.98 -21.14
N TYR A 56 16.93 24.06 -20.17
CA TYR A 56 17.84 24.13 -19.02
C TYR A 56 18.97 23.09 -19.07
N THR A 57 19.10 22.32 -20.15
CA THR A 57 20.26 21.43 -20.34
C THR A 57 21.47 22.26 -20.75
N PRO A 58 22.56 22.30 -19.94
CA PRO A 58 23.72 23.13 -20.26
C PRO A 58 24.46 22.57 -21.49
N VAL A 59 24.92 23.46 -22.38
CA VAL A 59 25.62 23.14 -23.64
C VAL A 59 26.85 22.25 -23.43
N ASP A 60 27.49 22.37 -22.26
CA ASP A 60 28.75 21.70 -21.95
C ASP A 60 28.58 20.45 -21.05
N GLY A 61 27.34 20.10 -20.65
CA GLY A 61 27.01 18.89 -19.88
C GLY A 61 27.58 18.78 -18.46
N LYS A 62 28.28 19.81 -17.96
CA LYS A 62 29.05 19.75 -16.69
C LYS A 62 28.31 20.18 -15.42
N PHE A 63 27.06 20.63 -15.53
CA PHE A 63 26.31 21.16 -14.39
C PHE A 63 24.99 20.42 -14.22
N ASP A 64 24.75 19.88 -13.02
CA ASP A 64 23.49 19.24 -12.67
C ASP A 64 22.42 20.31 -12.42
N ASN A 65 21.53 20.48 -13.41
CA ASN A 65 20.40 21.40 -13.35
C ASN A 65 19.09 20.70 -12.94
N SER A 66 19.12 19.43 -12.51
CA SER A 66 17.92 18.63 -12.24
C SER A 66 17.01 19.31 -11.21
N SER A 67 17.60 19.91 -10.18
CA SER A 67 16.83 20.62 -9.15
C SER A 67 16.07 21.84 -9.70
N TYR A 68 16.71 22.60 -10.60
CA TYR A 68 16.08 23.76 -11.26
C TYR A 68 14.97 23.33 -12.22
N ILE A 69 15.21 22.28 -13.00
CA ILE A 69 14.22 21.72 -13.93
C ILE A 69 12.98 21.26 -13.14
N ILE A 70 13.17 20.47 -12.08
CA ILE A 70 12.07 20.01 -11.22
C ILE A 70 11.34 21.21 -10.61
N SER A 71 12.06 22.20 -10.09
CA SER A 71 11.47 23.41 -9.56
C SER A 71 10.56 24.11 -10.58
N GLU A 72 11.03 24.27 -11.82
CA GLU A 72 10.29 24.88 -12.93
C GLU A 72 9.08 24.06 -13.37
N VAL A 73 9.18 22.72 -13.40
CA VAL A 73 8.04 21.84 -13.74
C VAL A 73 6.86 22.04 -12.78
N PHE A 74 7.16 22.17 -11.49
CA PHE A 74 6.16 22.47 -10.48
C PHE A 74 5.60 23.89 -10.67
N ASP A 75 6.48 24.89 -10.85
CA ASP A 75 6.09 26.30 -10.92
C ASP A 75 5.40 26.69 -12.25
N TYR A 76 5.50 25.86 -13.29
CA TYR A 76 4.97 26.13 -14.63
C TYR A 76 3.48 26.51 -14.62
N ASN A 77 2.66 25.82 -13.82
CA ASN A 77 1.22 26.12 -13.72
C ASN A 77 0.93 27.41 -12.91
N ASN A 78 1.83 27.79 -12.00
CA ASN A 78 1.68 29.00 -11.18
C ASN A 78 2.03 30.27 -11.97
N LYS A 79 3.00 30.19 -12.90
CA LYS A 79 3.39 31.32 -13.77
C LYS A 79 2.25 31.80 -14.68
N ALA A 80 1.38 30.89 -15.13
CA ALA A 80 0.21 31.23 -15.94
C ALA A 80 -0.89 32.00 -15.15
N THR A 81 -0.86 32.00 -13.82
CA THR A 81 -1.93 32.56 -12.96
C THR A 81 -1.46 33.71 -12.05
N ASN A 82 -0.23 34.23 -12.22
CA ASN A 82 0.37 35.34 -11.44
C ASN A 82 0.29 35.20 -9.90
N ASN A 83 0.16 33.97 -9.38
CA ASN A 83 0.08 33.71 -7.94
C ASN A 83 1.33 33.01 -7.43
N LEU A 84 2.37 33.80 -7.14
CA LEU A 84 3.70 33.35 -6.68
C LEU A 84 3.73 32.73 -5.27
N ASN A 85 2.63 32.79 -4.51
CA ASN A 85 2.61 32.46 -3.07
C ASN A 85 1.77 31.23 -2.67
N LYS A 86 1.30 30.41 -3.61
CA LYS A 86 0.67 29.11 -3.30
C LYS A 86 1.56 28.00 -3.87
N GLY A 87 1.97 27.05 -3.04
CA GLY A 87 2.90 26.01 -3.48
C GLY A 87 2.39 25.27 -4.71
N ALA A 88 3.35 24.89 -5.56
CA ALA A 88 3.07 24.31 -6.85
C ALA A 88 2.65 22.85 -6.74
N LEU A 89 1.62 22.47 -7.49
CA LEU A 89 1.11 21.10 -7.58
C LEU A 89 1.58 20.43 -8.87
N PHE A 90 2.02 19.19 -8.75
CA PHE A 90 2.25 18.28 -9.85
C PHE A 90 1.32 17.07 -9.72
N VAL A 91 0.56 16.77 -10.76
CA VAL A 91 -0.43 15.67 -10.75
C VAL A 91 -0.14 14.74 -11.91
N GLN A 92 0.04 13.47 -11.60
CA GLN A 92 0.08 12.39 -12.58
C GLN A 92 -1.33 11.81 -12.66
N GLU A 93 -1.95 11.83 -13.85
CA GLU A 93 -3.28 11.28 -14.09
C GLU A 93 -3.20 10.12 -15.11
N TYR A 94 -3.80 9.00 -14.73
CA TYR A 94 -3.92 7.79 -15.53
C TYR A 94 -5.38 7.35 -15.61
N GLU A 95 -5.73 6.67 -16.69
CA GLU A 95 -7.08 6.21 -17.00
C GLU A 95 -7.09 4.70 -17.22
N CYS A 96 -8.10 4.02 -16.69
CA CYS A 96 -8.31 2.60 -16.95
C CYS A 96 -8.70 2.37 -18.41
N CYS A 97 -8.07 1.39 -19.06
CA CYS A 97 -8.37 1.03 -20.45
C CYS A 97 -9.74 0.36 -20.65
N ILE A 98 -10.32 -0.21 -19.59
CA ILE A 98 -11.68 -0.80 -19.62
C ILE A 98 -12.75 0.28 -19.56
N ASN A 99 -12.52 1.30 -18.73
CA ASN A 99 -13.40 2.46 -18.63
C ASN A 99 -12.58 3.71 -18.31
N ASN A 100 -12.47 4.62 -19.28
CA ASN A 100 -11.68 5.84 -19.17
C ASN A 100 -12.19 6.83 -18.12
N LYS A 101 -13.41 6.62 -17.57
CA LYS A 101 -13.93 7.38 -16.43
C LYS A 101 -13.25 6.99 -15.11
N HIS A 102 -12.74 5.77 -15.00
CA HIS A 102 -12.03 5.32 -13.81
C HIS A 102 -10.60 5.86 -13.86
N LYS A 103 -10.21 6.61 -12.84
CA LYS A 103 -8.95 7.38 -12.83
C LYS A 103 -7.98 6.86 -11.79
N LYS A 104 -6.71 7.18 -11.99
CA LYS A 104 -5.65 7.02 -11.00
C LYS A 104 -4.82 8.29 -10.96
N TYR A 105 -4.55 8.77 -9.76
CA TYR A 105 -3.90 10.02 -9.44
C TYR A 105 -2.71 9.77 -8.51
N ASN A 106 -1.60 10.44 -8.79
CA ASN A 106 -0.58 10.78 -7.80
C ASN A 106 -0.44 12.29 -7.76
N ILE A 107 -0.51 12.88 -6.57
CA ILE A 107 -0.50 14.32 -6.35
C ILE A 107 0.69 14.68 -5.49
N TYR A 108 1.52 15.58 -6.01
CA TYR A 108 2.74 16.06 -5.37
C TYR A 108 2.66 17.56 -5.16
N TYR A 109 3.19 18.00 -4.04
CA TYR A 109 3.25 19.40 -3.64
C TYR A 109 4.70 19.80 -3.39
N LYS A 110 5.11 20.91 -3.96
CA LYS A 110 6.41 21.52 -3.70
C LYS A 110 6.30 22.55 -2.58
N CYS A 111 7.12 22.39 -1.55
CA CYS A 111 7.25 23.31 -0.42
C CYS A 111 8.73 23.69 -0.26
N GLY A 112 9.10 24.90 -0.71
CA GLY A 112 10.51 25.32 -0.75
C GLY A 112 11.35 24.37 -1.59
N ASN A 113 12.39 23.78 -0.96
CA ASN A 113 13.29 22.81 -1.61
C ASN A 113 12.87 21.33 -1.41
N LYS A 114 11.62 21.08 -1.02
CA LYS A 114 11.10 19.73 -0.74
C LYS A 114 9.87 19.44 -1.59
N ILE A 115 9.71 18.16 -1.94
CA ILE A 115 8.52 17.61 -2.59
C ILE A 115 7.85 16.65 -1.61
N ILE A 116 6.54 16.79 -1.48
CA ILE A 116 5.71 15.94 -0.62
C ILE A 116 4.65 15.30 -1.51
N LYS A 117 4.46 13.97 -1.42
CA LYS A 117 3.31 13.33 -2.06
C LYS A 117 2.09 13.57 -1.17
N ILE A 118 1.20 14.47 -1.55
CA ILE A 118 0.07 14.88 -0.70
C ILE A 118 -1.23 14.15 -1.03
N GLY A 119 -1.28 13.38 -2.12
CA GLY A 119 -2.48 12.67 -2.51
C GLY A 119 -2.20 11.51 -3.44
N GLN A 120 -3.06 10.50 -3.38
CA GLN A 120 -3.16 9.47 -4.40
C GLN A 120 -4.57 8.89 -4.42
N TYR A 121 -4.98 8.46 -5.61
CA TYR A 121 -6.19 7.67 -5.83
C TYR A 121 -5.89 6.65 -6.92
N PRO A 122 -6.36 5.40 -6.85
CA PRO A 122 -6.86 4.76 -5.65
C PRO A 122 -5.82 4.80 -4.52
N SER A 123 -6.28 4.69 -3.27
CA SER A 123 -5.34 4.62 -2.14
C SER A 123 -4.45 3.38 -2.28
N GLU A 124 -3.31 3.29 -1.56
CA GLU A 124 -2.47 2.07 -1.62
C GLU A 124 -3.24 0.83 -1.20
N VAL A 125 -4.21 1.03 -0.29
CA VAL A 125 -5.19 0.02 0.06
C VAL A 125 -5.89 -0.45 -1.21
N ASP A 126 -6.43 0.44 -2.02
CA ASP A 126 -7.25 0.06 -3.16
C ASP A 126 -6.47 -0.60 -4.32
N ASN A 127 -5.18 -0.33 -4.53
CA ASN A 127 -4.39 -0.88 -5.66
C ASN A 127 -3.81 -2.30 -5.43
N GLY A 128 -3.56 -2.71 -4.18
CA GLY A 128 -3.03 -4.03 -3.83
C GLY A 128 -3.96 -4.87 -2.96
N SER A 129 -5.11 -4.32 -2.56
CA SER A 129 -6.05 -5.03 -1.70
C SER A 129 -6.89 -6.04 -2.43
N SER A 130 -6.97 -6.09 -3.76
CA SER A 130 -7.89 -7.03 -4.43
C SER A 130 -7.57 -8.49 -4.13
N GLU A 131 -6.33 -8.91 -4.41
CA GLU A 131 -5.88 -10.28 -4.18
C GLU A 131 -5.91 -10.62 -2.68
N LEU A 132 -5.46 -9.69 -1.83
CA LEU A 132 -5.49 -9.88 -0.38
C LEU A 132 -6.93 -9.96 0.16
N ILE A 133 -7.83 -9.11 -0.32
CA ILE A 133 -9.27 -9.11 0.02
C ILE A 133 -9.91 -10.40 -0.47
N GLU A 134 -9.59 -10.86 -1.67
CA GLU A 134 -10.09 -12.13 -2.20
C GLU A 134 -9.62 -13.30 -1.36
N LYS A 135 -8.33 -13.35 -1.01
CA LYS A 135 -7.79 -14.36 -0.08
C LYS A 135 -8.51 -14.32 1.26
N ILE A 136 -8.71 -13.13 1.85
CA ILE A 136 -9.47 -12.97 3.10
C ILE A 136 -10.92 -13.46 2.94
N LYS A 137 -11.61 -13.10 1.86
CA LYS A 137 -12.98 -13.56 1.58
C LYS A 137 -13.08 -15.07 1.39
N LYS A 138 -12.03 -15.72 0.88
CA LYS A 138 -12.00 -17.18 0.66
C LYS A 138 -11.68 -17.97 1.94
N ILE A 139 -10.94 -17.38 2.90
CA ILE A 139 -10.63 -18.05 4.17
C ILE A 139 -11.64 -17.75 5.28
N CYS A 140 -12.28 -16.58 5.27
CA CYS A 140 -13.21 -16.14 6.32
C CYS A 140 -14.68 -16.28 5.89
N ASP A 141 -15.60 -16.17 6.86
CA ASP A 141 -17.01 -15.92 6.54
C ASP A 141 -17.23 -14.45 6.08
N LYS A 142 -18.48 -14.12 5.70
CA LYS A 142 -18.83 -12.78 5.20
C LYS A 142 -18.69 -11.68 6.27
N MET A 143 -18.83 -11.99 7.55
CA MET A 143 -18.81 -10.99 8.62
C MET A 143 -17.36 -10.69 9.02
N ASP A 144 -16.57 -11.73 9.29
CA ASP A 144 -15.17 -11.62 9.64
C ASP A 144 -14.35 -11.02 8.50
N SER A 145 -14.63 -11.40 7.25
CA SER A 145 -13.95 -10.78 6.10
C SER A 145 -14.18 -9.26 6.07
N LYS A 146 -15.42 -8.79 6.27
CA LYS A 146 -15.73 -7.36 6.32
C LYS A 146 -14.97 -6.65 7.45
N GLU A 147 -14.92 -7.24 8.63
CA GLU A 147 -14.25 -6.64 9.79
C GLU A 147 -12.73 -6.59 9.62
N ILE A 148 -12.10 -7.69 9.17
CA ILE A 148 -10.66 -7.74 8.91
C ILE A 148 -10.27 -6.73 7.84
N ILE A 149 -11.05 -6.66 6.75
CA ILE A 149 -10.82 -5.69 5.68
C ILE A 149 -10.95 -4.28 6.26
N LYS A 150 -12.02 -3.97 7.00
CA LYS A 150 -12.22 -2.66 7.63
C LYS A 150 -11.03 -2.26 8.50
N TYR A 151 -10.61 -3.13 9.42
CA TYR A 151 -9.47 -2.87 10.29
C TYR A 151 -8.18 -2.66 9.50
N THR A 152 -7.91 -3.50 8.50
CA THR A 152 -6.71 -3.37 7.65
C THR A 152 -6.73 -2.05 6.88
N LYS A 153 -7.87 -1.67 6.29
CA LYS A 153 -8.03 -0.39 5.58
C LYS A 153 -7.79 0.79 6.53
N THR A 154 -8.44 0.80 7.68
CA THR A 154 -8.27 1.88 8.67
C THR A 154 -6.83 1.97 9.15
N ALA A 155 -6.18 0.84 9.41
CA ALA A 155 -4.79 0.81 9.85
C ALA A 155 -3.84 1.44 8.82
N LEU A 156 -4.02 1.12 7.54
CA LEU A 156 -3.22 1.68 6.43
C LEU A 156 -3.47 3.18 6.25
N ILE A 157 -4.72 3.63 6.41
CA ILE A 157 -5.05 5.06 6.37
C ILE A 157 -4.34 5.80 7.51
N MET A 158 -4.41 5.28 8.74
CA MET A 158 -3.75 5.90 9.90
C MET A 158 -2.23 5.94 9.75
N GLU A 159 -1.64 4.88 9.21
CA GLU A 159 -0.20 4.82 8.94
C GLU A 159 0.21 5.91 7.95
N SER A 160 -0.57 6.11 6.89
CA SER A 160 -0.29 7.16 5.92
C SER A 160 -0.23 8.54 6.57
N TYR A 161 -1.15 8.85 7.50
CA TYR A 161 -1.13 10.12 8.23
C TYR A 161 -0.03 10.23 9.29
N GLY A 162 0.79 9.19 9.48
CA GLY A 162 1.83 9.16 10.52
C GLY A 162 1.29 8.86 11.92
N TYR A 163 0.04 8.40 12.05
CA TYR A 163 -0.54 7.97 13.33
C TYR A 163 -0.17 6.50 13.60
N GLY A 164 1.04 6.27 14.07
CA GLY A 164 1.60 4.98 14.46
C GLY A 164 0.78 4.23 15.50
N ILE A 165 0.38 4.88 16.59
CA ILE A 165 -0.40 4.24 17.67
C ILE A 165 -1.75 3.76 17.13
N ALA A 166 -2.45 4.62 16.39
CA ALA A 166 -3.74 4.29 15.80
C ALA A 166 -3.63 3.19 14.73
N SER A 167 -2.63 3.28 13.85
CA SER A 167 -2.40 2.24 12.83
C SER A 167 -2.09 0.88 13.47
N LEU A 168 -1.27 0.86 14.51
CA LEU A 168 -0.90 -0.35 15.25
C LEU A 168 -2.10 -0.98 15.97
N LEU A 169 -2.97 -0.16 16.57
CA LEU A 169 -4.21 -0.63 17.21
C LEU A 169 -5.12 -1.37 16.21
N TYR A 170 -5.34 -0.80 15.02
CA TYR A 170 -6.22 -1.40 14.03
C TYR A 170 -5.60 -2.64 13.37
N ILE A 171 -4.31 -2.64 13.04
CA ILE A 171 -3.67 -3.82 12.44
C ILE A 171 -3.63 -4.99 13.41
N ARG A 172 -3.45 -4.74 14.71
CA ARG A 172 -3.52 -5.76 15.76
C ARG A 172 -4.88 -6.46 15.78
N ARG A 173 -5.99 -5.71 15.71
CA ARG A 173 -7.34 -6.29 15.68
C ARG A 173 -7.57 -7.19 14.46
N ALA A 174 -7.06 -6.78 13.30
CA ALA A 174 -7.10 -7.63 12.10
C ALA A 174 -6.28 -8.92 12.31
N PHE A 175 -5.10 -8.80 12.93
CA PHE A 175 -4.19 -9.90 13.20
C PHE A 175 -4.77 -10.93 14.17
N GLU A 176 -5.33 -10.49 15.30
CA GLU A 176 -5.95 -11.37 16.31
C GLU A 176 -7.13 -12.17 15.71
N LYS A 177 -7.97 -11.52 14.89
CA LYS A 177 -9.05 -12.21 14.17
C LYS A 177 -8.51 -13.25 13.20
N LEU A 178 -7.48 -12.91 12.43
CA LEU A 178 -6.88 -13.85 11.48
C LEU A 178 -6.21 -15.03 12.18
N ILE A 179 -5.62 -14.86 13.36
CA ILE A 179 -5.16 -15.97 14.19
C ILE A 179 -6.31 -16.92 14.50
N ALA A 180 -7.42 -16.41 15.04
CA ALA A 180 -8.59 -17.23 15.38
C ALA A 180 -9.11 -18.01 14.16
N ILE A 181 -9.17 -17.36 13.00
CA ILE A 181 -9.63 -17.99 11.75
C ILE A 181 -8.66 -19.08 11.31
N SER A 182 -7.36 -18.81 11.35
CA SER A 182 -6.34 -19.81 10.98
C SER A 182 -6.37 -21.03 11.89
N GLU A 183 -6.60 -20.85 13.19
CA GLU A 183 -6.72 -21.93 14.16
C GLU A 183 -7.97 -22.78 13.90
N ASN A 184 -9.10 -22.12 13.63
CA ASN A 184 -10.35 -22.81 13.26
C ASN A 184 -10.18 -23.63 11.97
N LYS A 185 -9.45 -23.12 10.97
CA LYS A 185 -9.15 -23.89 9.74
C LYS A 185 -8.25 -25.09 10.01
N GLN A 186 -7.36 -24.99 10.99
CA GLN A 186 -6.49 -26.09 11.42
C GLN A 186 -7.19 -27.04 12.41
N GLU A 187 -8.45 -26.81 12.77
CA GLU A 187 -9.20 -27.60 13.76
C GLU A 187 -8.45 -27.67 15.12
N ILE A 188 -7.74 -26.60 15.48
CA ILE A 188 -7.02 -26.51 16.75
C ILE A 188 -7.94 -25.90 17.81
N ASP A 189 -8.22 -26.66 18.87
CA ASP A 189 -8.87 -26.14 20.06
C ASP A 189 -7.88 -25.28 20.87
N ASN A 190 -8.18 -23.98 20.97
CA ASN A 190 -7.41 -23.02 21.76
C ASN A 190 -8.23 -22.42 22.91
N THR A 191 -9.29 -23.11 23.34
CA THR A 191 -10.12 -22.68 24.46
C THR A 191 -9.27 -22.57 25.73
N GLY A 192 -9.33 -21.41 26.40
CA GLY A 192 -8.57 -21.16 27.64
C GLY A 192 -7.08 -20.85 27.45
N ILE A 193 -6.59 -20.78 26.21
CA ILE A 193 -5.18 -20.46 25.91
C ILE A 193 -5.01 -18.95 25.68
N THR A 194 -3.92 -18.38 26.20
CA THR A 194 -3.63 -16.95 26.04
C THR A 194 -3.29 -16.59 24.59
N MET A 195 -3.55 -15.35 24.17
CA MET A 195 -3.17 -14.88 22.83
C MET A 195 -1.67 -15.07 22.53
N LYS A 196 -0.83 -14.89 23.56
CA LYS A 196 0.61 -15.13 23.48
C LYS A 196 0.96 -16.57 23.09
N GLU A 197 0.31 -17.55 23.71
CA GLU A 197 0.53 -18.96 23.41
C GLU A 197 -0.03 -19.35 22.04
N ARG A 198 -1.20 -18.78 21.68
CA ARG A 198 -1.81 -18.92 20.36
C ARG A 198 -0.86 -18.46 19.24
N ILE A 199 -0.25 -17.28 19.39
CA ILE A 199 0.78 -16.77 18.47
C ILE A 199 1.94 -17.76 18.33
N LYS A 200 2.49 -18.25 19.44
CA LYS A 200 3.63 -19.18 19.43
C LYS A 200 3.31 -20.53 18.77
N ARG A 201 2.08 -21.03 18.91
CA ARG A 201 1.65 -22.32 18.35
C ARG A 201 1.18 -22.21 16.90
N ASN A 202 0.92 -21.01 16.41
CA ASN A 202 0.40 -20.82 15.06
C ASN A 202 1.41 -21.23 13.98
N LYS A 203 1.09 -22.28 13.22
CA LYS A 203 1.95 -22.83 12.16
C LYS A 203 2.10 -21.90 10.95
N PHE A 204 1.13 -21.02 10.72
CA PHE A 204 1.12 -20.10 9.59
C PHE A 204 1.85 -18.79 9.90
N LEU A 205 2.26 -18.58 11.14
CA LEU A 205 3.03 -17.41 11.52
C LEU A 205 4.54 -17.65 11.35
N PRO A 206 5.31 -16.68 10.78
CA PRO A 206 6.76 -16.76 10.70
C PRO A 206 7.43 -16.88 12.08
N GLU A 207 8.50 -17.67 12.17
CA GLU A 207 9.32 -17.80 13.38
C GLU A 207 9.86 -16.44 13.85
N GLN A 208 10.18 -15.55 12.92
CA GLN A 208 10.65 -14.20 13.18
C GLN A 208 9.66 -13.38 14.04
N ILE A 209 8.36 -13.65 13.92
CA ILE A 209 7.32 -12.99 14.71
C ILE A 209 7.10 -13.73 16.03
N LYS A 210 7.15 -15.07 16.00
CA LYS A 210 6.92 -15.91 17.18
C LYS A 210 8.04 -15.79 18.22
N ASN A 211 9.27 -15.59 17.77
CA ASN A 211 10.47 -15.57 18.60
C ASN A 211 10.82 -14.18 19.14
N ASP A 212 10.21 -13.11 18.64
CA ASP A 212 10.46 -11.75 19.14
C ASP A 212 9.41 -11.38 20.21
N SER A 213 9.87 -11.29 21.46
CA SER A 213 9.01 -10.93 22.60
C SER A 213 8.35 -9.57 22.49
N ARG A 214 9.00 -8.62 21.83
CA ARG A 214 8.44 -7.28 21.64
C ARG A 214 7.22 -7.37 20.73
N ILE A 215 7.36 -8.09 19.61
CA ILE A 215 6.30 -8.21 18.60
C ILE A 215 5.10 -8.96 19.18
N TYR A 216 5.31 -10.14 19.78
CA TYR A 216 4.15 -10.88 20.29
C TYR A 216 3.52 -10.20 21.52
N ASN A 217 4.29 -9.54 22.39
CA ASN A 217 3.73 -8.77 23.53
C ASN A 217 2.86 -7.60 23.04
N ILE A 218 3.27 -6.89 21.98
CA ILE A 218 2.46 -5.82 21.40
C ILE A 218 1.14 -6.36 20.85
N ILE A 219 1.18 -7.53 20.20
CA ILE A 219 0.00 -8.19 19.67
C ILE A 219 -0.89 -8.74 20.79
N SER A 220 -0.33 -9.21 21.91
CA SER A 220 -1.11 -9.86 22.98
C SER A 220 -1.53 -8.94 24.12
N GLU A 221 -0.66 -8.04 24.55
CA GLU A 221 -0.81 -7.21 25.77
C GLU A 221 -1.08 -5.74 25.42
N GLY A 222 -0.42 -5.21 24.38
CA GLY A 222 -0.75 -3.91 23.78
C GLY A 222 0.37 -2.88 23.75
N ILE A 223 -0.03 -1.66 23.44
CA ILE A 223 0.85 -0.51 23.20
C ILE A 223 0.99 0.21 24.55
N HIS A 224 2.06 -0.08 25.28
CA HIS A 224 2.39 0.63 26.51
C HIS A 224 3.70 1.39 26.32
N ASN A 225 3.67 2.70 26.56
CA ASN A 225 4.84 3.60 26.55
C ASN A 225 5.66 3.63 25.24
N GLN A 226 5.04 3.38 24.07
CA GLN A 226 5.70 3.49 22.76
C GLN A 226 5.38 4.83 22.12
N THR A 227 6.37 5.41 21.44
CA THR A 227 6.22 6.63 20.63
C THR A 227 5.51 6.34 19.31
N GLU A 228 5.01 7.38 18.64
CA GLU A 228 4.42 7.26 17.30
C GLU A 228 5.41 6.64 16.30
N GLU A 229 6.69 7.05 16.32
CA GLU A 229 7.73 6.53 15.43
C GLU A 229 8.03 5.05 15.67
N GLU A 230 8.08 4.61 16.93
CA GLU A 230 8.24 3.19 17.27
C GLU A 230 7.04 2.39 16.81
N CYS A 231 5.82 2.90 17.01
CA CYS A 231 4.60 2.24 16.56
C CYS A 231 4.55 2.11 15.03
N MET A 232 5.05 3.11 14.29
CA MET A 232 5.17 3.04 12.83
C MET A 232 6.16 1.96 12.38
N LYS A 233 7.30 1.80 13.07
CA LYS A 233 8.26 0.72 12.78
C LYS A 233 7.63 -0.66 13.05
N LEU A 234 6.94 -0.80 14.18
CA LEU A 234 6.25 -2.03 14.58
C LEU A 234 5.10 -2.37 13.63
N PHE A 235 4.32 -1.38 13.21
CA PHE A 235 3.25 -1.55 12.23
C PHE A 235 3.75 -2.23 10.97
N LYS A 236 4.90 -1.79 10.42
CA LYS A 236 5.48 -2.38 9.20
C LYS A 236 5.79 -3.87 9.38
N VAL A 237 6.31 -4.25 10.55
CA VAL A 237 6.61 -5.65 10.86
C VAL A 237 5.32 -6.48 10.98
N ILE A 238 4.32 -5.99 11.72
CA ILE A 238 3.05 -6.69 11.92
C ILE A 238 2.26 -6.79 10.61
N LYS A 239 2.25 -5.74 9.78
CA LYS A 239 1.64 -5.74 8.45
C LYS A 239 2.22 -6.87 7.58
N THR A 240 3.54 -7.01 7.54
CA THR A 240 4.19 -8.11 6.81
C THR A 240 3.78 -9.47 7.38
N GLY A 241 3.75 -9.61 8.71
CA GLY A 241 3.25 -10.81 9.39
C GLY A 241 1.83 -11.19 9.01
N LEU A 242 0.93 -10.19 8.98
CA LEU A 242 -0.48 -10.34 8.61
C LEU A 242 -0.60 -10.87 7.18
N ILE A 243 0.16 -10.30 6.24
CA ILE A 243 0.15 -10.72 4.83
C ILE A 243 0.61 -12.17 4.71
N ILE A 244 1.68 -12.57 5.40
CA ILE A 244 2.17 -13.96 5.38
C ILE A 244 1.14 -14.91 5.99
N LEU A 245 0.52 -14.52 7.11
CA LEU A 245 -0.53 -15.30 7.77
C LEU A 245 -1.71 -15.54 6.83
N ILE A 246 -2.18 -14.50 6.13
CA ILE A 246 -3.25 -14.61 5.13
C ILE A 246 -2.85 -15.56 4.00
N ALA A 247 -1.66 -15.37 3.43
CA ALA A 247 -1.18 -16.16 2.30
C ALA A 247 -1.08 -17.65 2.65
N LYS A 248 -0.50 -17.99 3.80
CA LYS A 248 -0.36 -19.39 4.27
C LYS A 248 -1.70 -20.01 4.64
N THR A 249 -2.58 -19.26 5.31
CA THR A 249 -3.94 -19.75 5.63
C THR A 249 -4.72 -20.02 4.35
N TYR A 250 -4.60 -19.15 3.35
CA TYR A 250 -5.24 -19.33 2.05
C TYR A 250 -4.75 -20.57 1.32
N ALA A 251 -3.43 -20.74 1.22
CA ALA A 251 -2.83 -21.91 0.56
C ALA A 251 -3.32 -23.22 1.20
N TYR A 252 -3.35 -23.28 2.54
CA TYR A 252 -3.84 -24.45 3.27
C TYR A 252 -5.32 -24.75 2.99
N VAL A 253 -6.18 -23.73 2.98
CA VAL A 253 -7.61 -23.90 2.67
C VAL A 253 -7.81 -24.41 1.25
N GLU A 254 -7.02 -23.94 0.29
CA GLU A 254 -7.14 -24.36 -1.11
C GLU A 254 -6.63 -25.78 -1.33
N GLU A 255 -5.50 -26.15 -0.71
CA GLU A 255 -4.97 -27.51 -0.72
C GLU A 255 -5.97 -28.52 -0.15
N LYS A 256 -6.60 -28.20 0.99
CA LYS A 256 -7.62 -29.07 1.60
C LYS A 256 -8.81 -29.32 0.65
N LYS A 257 -9.28 -28.29 -0.06
CA LYS A 257 -10.36 -28.44 -1.05
C LYS A 257 -9.94 -29.33 -2.22
N GLN A 258 -8.73 -29.15 -2.74
CA GLN A 258 -8.21 -29.97 -3.84
C GLN A 258 -8.09 -31.44 -3.43
N LEU A 259 -7.65 -31.72 -2.20
CA LEU A 259 -7.59 -33.08 -1.66
C LEU A 259 -8.98 -33.70 -1.47
N GLU A 260 -9.95 -32.93 -1.01
CA GLU A 260 -11.35 -33.39 -0.90
C GLU A 260 -11.96 -33.71 -2.27
N GLU A 261 -11.71 -32.88 -3.29
CA GLU A 261 -12.15 -33.11 -4.66
C GLU A 261 -11.48 -34.34 -5.28
N LEU A 262 -10.16 -34.48 -5.11
CA LEU A 262 -9.42 -35.66 -5.53
C LEU A 262 -9.98 -36.93 -4.87
N SER A 263 -10.25 -36.89 -3.56
CA SER A 263 -10.81 -38.03 -2.82
C SER A 263 -12.18 -38.44 -3.36
N LYS A 264 -13.04 -37.47 -3.71
CA LYS A 264 -14.34 -37.73 -4.35
C LYS A 264 -14.17 -38.38 -5.73
N ASN A 265 -13.26 -37.84 -6.55
CA ASN A 265 -12.99 -38.37 -7.88
C ASN A 265 -12.45 -39.80 -7.82
N VAL A 266 -11.56 -40.10 -6.86
CA VAL A 266 -11.04 -41.45 -6.62
C VAL A 266 -12.15 -42.40 -6.14
N SER A 267 -13.06 -41.95 -5.27
CA SER A 267 -14.17 -42.77 -4.80
C SER A 267 -15.26 -43.05 -5.85
N ALA A 268 -15.27 -42.29 -6.94
CA ALA A 268 -16.21 -42.44 -8.06
C ALA A 268 -15.69 -43.35 -9.18
N LEU A 269 -14.43 -43.80 -9.09
CA LEU A 269 -13.83 -44.86 -9.93
C LEU A 269 -14.21 -46.24 -9.39
#